data_AF-A0A3M2GWP3-F1
#
_entry.id   AF-A0A3M2GWP3-F1
#
_cell.length_a   1.000
_cell.length_b   1.000
_cell.length_c   1.000
_cell.angle_alpha   90.00
_cell.angle_beta   90.00
_cell.angle_gamma   90.00
#
_symmetry.space_group_name_H-M   'P 1'
#
loop_
_entity.id
_entity.type
_entity.pdbx_description
1 polymer ?
#
loop_
_entity_poly.entity_id
_entity_poly.type
_entity_poly.pdbx_seq_one_letter_code
_entity_poly.pdbx_strand_id
1 'polypeptide(L)'
;MGGDDFIIVLWGIKLEKLVEKIKEFAKDLQQALLEFYKEEDRQRGYLIGEGRDGVKKEFPLASVSIAILKGSSDPLDISKRSAKLKREAKSKTGTAIAVEDLNQILTISP
;
A
#
# COMPACT_ATOMS: atom_id res chain seq x y z
N MET A 1 -10.78 10.74 0.45
CA MET A 1 -9.33 10.70 0.75
C MET A 1 -9.23 11.00 2.23
N GLY A 2 -8.83 10.02 3.04
CA GLY A 2 -8.58 10.20 4.47
C GLY A 2 -7.27 10.97 4.71
N GLY A 3 -6.88 11.16 5.97
CA GLY A 3 -5.60 11.82 6.32
C GLY A 3 -4.35 11.01 5.95
N ASP A 4 -4.52 9.73 5.59
CA ASP A 4 -3.50 8.74 5.25
C ASP A 4 -3.49 8.36 3.75
N ASP A 5 -4.44 8.86 2.95
CA ASP A 5 -4.50 8.62 1.50
C ASP A 5 -3.70 9.69 0.75
N PHE A 6 -2.75 9.26 -0.09
CA PHE A 6 -1.98 10.14 -0.98
C PHE A 6 -2.33 9.88 -2.45
N ILE A 7 -2.26 10.94 -3.28
CA ILE A 7 -2.42 10.85 -4.74
C ILE A 7 -1.16 11.42 -5.39
N ILE A 8 -0.61 10.68 -6.34
CA ILE A 8 0.51 11.12 -7.18
C ILE A 8 0.03 11.08 -8.63
N VAL A 9 0.13 12.22 -9.33
CA VAL A 9 -0.23 12.34 -10.75
C VAL A 9 1.04 12.52 -11.56
N LEU A 10 1.28 11.64 -12.52
CA LEU A 10 2.49 11.62 -13.35
C LEU A 10 2.11 11.62 -14.83
N TRP A 11 2.97 12.24 -15.65
CA TRP A 11 2.79 12.36 -17.09
C TRP A 11 4.04 11.87 -17.83
N GLY A 12 3.87 11.32 -19.02
CA GLY A 12 5.01 10.96 -19.89
C GLY A 12 5.85 9.76 -19.44
N ILE A 13 5.37 8.95 -18.50
CA ILE A 13 6.04 7.72 -18.05
C ILE A 13 5.35 6.48 -18.63
N LYS A 14 6.14 5.53 -19.12
CA LYS A 14 5.63 4.21 -19.53
C LYS A 14 5.21 3.40 -18.30
N LEU A 15 4.13 2.64 -18.40
CA LEU A 15 3.56 1.90 -17.27
C LEU A 15 4.57 0.94 -16.65
N GLU A 16 5.35 0.23 -17.46
CA GLU A 16 6.32 -0.75 -16.98
C GLU A 16 7.41 -0.07 -16.14
N LYS A 17 7.91 1.07 -16.61
CA LYS A 17 8.90 1.88 -15.89
C LYS A 17 8.33 2.47 -14.60
N LEU A 18 7.06 2.87 -14.61
CA LEU A 18 6.37 3.35 -13.42
C LEU A 18 6.24 2.24 -12.38
N VAL A 19 5.81 1.04 -12.79
CA VAL A 19 5.63 -0.11 -11.91
C VAL A 19 6.96 -0.48 -11.23
N GLU A 20 8.07 -0.54 -11.97
CA GLU A 20 9.37 -0.83 -11.36
C GLU A 20 9.81 0.23 -10.34
N LYS A 21 9.66 1.52 -10.67
CA LYS A 21 9.95 2.60 -9.72
C LYS A 21 9.09 2.56 -8.46
N ILE A 22 7.81 2.24 -8.60
CA ILE A 22 6.90 2.15 -7.45
C ILE A 22 7.21 0.92 -6.61
N LYS A 23 7.65 -0.20 -7.20
CA LYS A 23 8.14 -1.36 -6.45
C LYS A 23 9.37 -1.00 -5.60
N GLU A 24 10.35 -0.30 -6.17
CA GLU A 24 11.54 0.17 -5.44
C GLU A 24 11.13 1.10 -4.30
N PHE A 25 10.33 2.12 -4.59
CA PHE A 25 9.81 3.05 -3.59
C PHE A 25 9.05 2.31 -2.46
N ALA A 26 8.22 1.33 -2.79
CA ALA A 26 7.45 0.58 -1.81
C ALA A 26 8.35 -0.27 -0.88
N LYS A 27 9.47 -0.81 -1.40
CA LYS A 27 10.48 -1.50 -0.60
C LYS A 27 11.17 -0.56 0.37
N ASP A 28 11.64 0.58 -0.12
CA ASP A 28 12.34 1.58 0.71
C ASP A 28 11.41 2.12 1.81
N LEU A 29 10.15 2.38 1.46
CA LEU A 29 9.14 2.81 2.41
C LEU A 29 8.87 1.76 3.48
N GLN A 30 8.81 0.47 3.11
CA GLN A 30 8.62 -0.61 4.05
C GLN A 30 9.81 -0.73 5.02
N GLN A 31 11.04 -0.60 4.53
CA GLN A 31 12.23 -0.58 5.39
C GLN A 31 12.20 0.60 6.36
N ALA A 32 11.89 1.80 5.87
CA ALA A 32 11.78 2.98 6.72
C ALA A 32 10.67 2.84 7.78
N LEU A 33 9.52 2.23 7.43
CA LEU A 33 8.45 1.96 8.39
C LEU A 33 8.89 0.97 9.49
N LEU A 34 9.68 -0.05 9.14
CA LEU A 34 10.18 -1.02 10.10
C LEU A 34 11.12 -0.40 11.15
N GLU A 35 11.78 0.72 10.86
CA GLU A 35 12.63 1.43 11.84
C GLU A 35 11.85 2.00 13.03
N PHE A 36 10.53 2.18 12.90
CA PHE A 36 9.66 2.63 13.98
C PHE A 36 9.20 1.49 14.92
N TYR A 37 9.56 0.24 14.62
CA TYR A 37 9.17 -0.92 15.40
C TYR A 37 10.37 -1.52 16.14
N LYS A 38 10.10 -2.08 17.31
CA LYS A 38 11.12 -2.82 18.07
C LYS A 38 11.50 -4.10 17.34
N GLU A 39 12.73 -4.54 17.53
CA GLU A 39 13.24 -5.75 16.90
C GLU A 39 12.35 -6.97 17.16
N GLU A 40 11.82 -7.11 18.37
CA GLU A 40 10.97 -8.25 18.73
C GLU A 40 9.61 -8.21 18.03
N ASP A 41 9.09 -7.02 17.71
CA ASP A 41 7.84 -6.84 16.96
C ASP A 41 8.08 -7.06 15.46
N ARG A 42 9.24 -6.62 14.95
CA ARG A 42 9.68 -6.92 13.57
C ARG A 42 9.78 -8.42 13.31
N GLN A 43 10.43 -9.16 14.21
CA GLN A 43 10.59 -10.61 14.09
C GLN A 43 9.26 -11.36 14.17
N ARG A 44 8.31 -10.86 14.97
CA ARG A 44 6.98 -11.46 15.10
C ARG A 44 6.03 -11.06 13.97
N GLY A 45 6.25 -9.92 13.32
CA GLY A 45 5.43 -9.41 12.22
C GLY A 45 4.15 -8.68 12.68
N TYR A 46 4.04 -8.36 13.96
CA TYR A 46 2.92 -7.63 14.54
C TYR A 46 3.33 -6.93 15.84
N LEU A 47 2.65 -5.83 16.16
CA LEU A 47 2.77 -5.13 17.44
C LEU A 47 1.72 -5.65 18.43
N ILE A 48 2.07 -5.72 19.71
CA ILE A 48 1.12 -6.01 20.78
C ILE A 48 0.74 -4.68 21.44
N GLY A 49 -0.50 -4.25 21.22
CA GLY A 49 -1.03 -2.99 21.75
C GLY A 49 -2.31 -3.21 22.55
N GLU A 50 -2.68 -2.24 23.38
CA GLU A 50 -3.97 -2.22 24.04
C GLU A 50 -4.99 -1.53 23.13
N GLY A 51 -6.09 -2.23 22.82
CA GLY A 51 -7.20 -1.66 22.06
C GLY A 51 -7.94 -0.58 22.84
N ARG A 52 -8.83 0.15 22.18
CA ARG A 52 -9.69 1.17 22.83
C ARG A 52 -10.65 0.57 23.87
N ASP A 53 -10.83 -0.74 23.84
CA ASP A 53 -11.59 -1.56 24.78
C ASP A 53 -10.75 -2.03 25.98
N GLY A 54 -9.48 -1.63 26.08
CA GLY A 54 -8.56 -2.05 27.13
C GLY A 54 -7.98 -3.46 26.93
N VAL A 55 -8.30 -4.12 25.82
CA VAL A 55 -7.90 -5.51 25.56
C VAL A 55 -6.61 -5.52 24.75
N LYS A 56 -5.61 -6.27 25.21
CA LYS A 56 -4.38 -6.50 24.42
C LYS A 56 -4.71 -7.25 23.13
N LYS A 57 -4.29 -6.70 22.00
CA LYS A 57 -4.49 -7.24 20.67
C LYS A 57 -3.21 -7.19 19.86
N GLU A 58 -3.11 -8.11 18.92
CA GLU A 58 -2.08 -8.12 17.90
C GLU A 58 -2.54 -7.22 16.76
N PHE A 59 -1.70 -6.26 16.36
CA PHE A 59 -1.94 -5.46 15.18
C PHE A 59 -0.80 -5.69 14.18
N PRO A 60 -1.10 -5.93 12.90
CA PRO A 60 -0.06 -6.08 11.89
C PRO A 60 0.81 -4.83 11.84
N LEU A 61 2.07 -5.00 11.46
CA LEU A 61 2.95 -3.85 11.21
C LEU A 61 2.34 -2.98 10.10
N ALA A 62 2.58 -1.67 10.17
CA ALA A 62 2.06 -0.73 9.20
C ALA A 62 2.55 -1.09 7.80
N SER A 63 1.63 -1.06 6.84
CA SER A 63 1.91 -1.32 5.44
C SER A 63 1.16 -0.36 4.54
N VAL A 64 1.54 -0.31 3.27
CA VAL A 64 0.93 0.59 2.29
C VAL A 64 0.27 -0.19 1.15
N SER A 65 -0.94 0.22 0.80
CA SER A 65 -1.67 -0.28 -0.37
C SER A 65 -1.63 0.76 -1.48
N ILE A 66 -1.08 0.39 -2.64
CA ILE A 66 -0.87 1.30 -3.78
C ILE A 66 -1.73 0.86 -4.96
N ALA A 67 -2.42 1.80 -5.58
CA ALA A 67 -3.17 1.59 -6.82
C ALA A 67 -2.53 2.39 -7.95
N ILE A 68 -2.17 1.72 -9.05
CA ILE A 68 -1.66 2.33 -10.27
C ILE A 68 -2.71 2.16 -11.37
N LEU A 69 -3.18 3.27 -11.92
CA LEU A 69 -4.19 3.32 -12.97
C LEU A 69 -3.87 4.40 -14.00
N LYS A 70 -4.42 4.27 -15.20
CA LYS A 70 -4.37 5.35 -16.18
C LYS A 70 -5.33 6.47 -15.80
N GLY A 71 -4.88 7.71 -16.02
CA GLY A 71 -5.70 8.90 -15.86
C GLY A 71 -6.90 8.90 -16.81
N SER A 72 -7.95 9.62 -16.41
CA SER A 72 -9.17 9.82 -17.18
C SER A 72 -9.63 11.26 -17.02
N SER A 73 -10.34 11.80 -18.01
CA SER A 73 -10.94 13.13 -17.90
C SER A 73 -12.18 13.14 -17.01
N ASP A 74 -12.75 11.96 -16.70
CA ASP A 74 -13.87 11.81 -15.78
C ASP A 74 -13.36 11.51 -14.34
N PRO A 75 -13.54 12.44 -13.39
CA PRO A 75 -13.15 12.21 -12.00
C PRO A 75 -13.92 11.07 -11.32
N LEU A 76 -15.17 10.82 -11.71
CA LEU A 76 -15.98 9.74 -11.14
C LEU A 76 -15.44 8.37 -11.57
N ASP A 77 -14.97 8.27 -12.82
CA ASP A 77 -14.31 7.09 -13.35
C ASP A 77 -13.01 6.79 -12.58
N ILE A 78 -12.11 7.77 -12.42
CA ILE A 78 -10.89 7.64 -11.60
C ILE A 78 -11.23 7.19 -10.18
N SER A 79 -12.23 7.81 -9.56
CA SER A 79 -12.65 7.49 -8.19
C SER A 79 -13.11 6.03 -8.07
N LYS A 80 -13.96 5.55 -8.98
CA LYS A 80 -14.45 4.16 -8.99
C LYS A 80 -13.33 3.15 -9.20
N ARG A 81 -12.46 3.39 -10.19
CA ARG A 81 -11.36 2.48 -10.55
C ARG A 81 -10.29 2.44 -9.45
N SER A 82 -9.90 3.59 -8.93
CA SER A 82 -8.96 3.66 -7.80
C SER A 82 -9.52 2.99 -6.54
N ALA A 83 -10.81 3.17 -6.21
CA ALA A 83 -11.43 2.49 -5.07
C ALA A 83 -11.42 0.96 -5.24
N LYS A 84 -11.67 0.46 -6.46
CA LYS A 84 -11.60 -0.97 -6.77
C LYS A 84 -10.18 -1.51 -6.55
N LEU A 85 -9.17 -0.90 -7.15
CA LEU A 85 -7.77 -1.32 -7.03
C LEU A 85 -7.25 -1.21 -5.59
N LYS A 86 -7.65 -0.16 -4.85
CA LYS A 86 -7.30 -0.04 -3.42
C LYS A 86 -7.88 -1.17 -2.59
N ARG A 87 -9.11 -1.64 -2.86
CA ARG A 87 -9.68 -2.82 -2.18
C ARG A 87 -8.89 -4.09 -2.51
N GLU A 88 -8.50 -4.26 -3.77
CA GLU A 88 -7.69 -5.41 -4.19
C GLU A 88 -6.33 -5.43 -3.49
N ALA A 89 -5.62 -4.30 -3.45
CA ALA A 89 -4.37 -4.18 -2.70
C ALA A 89 -4.54 -4.42 -1.19
N LYS A 90 -5.57 -3.82 -0.57
CA LYS A 90 -5.89 -4.00 0.86
C LYS A 90 -6.32 -5.43 1.24
N SER A 91 -6.67 -6.26 0.27
CA SER A 91 -6.97 -7.69 0.52
C SER A 91 -5.71 -8.52 0.79
N LYS A 92 -4.52 -7.96 0.58
CA LYS A 92 -3.24 -8.60 0.83
C LYS A 92 -2.66 -8.12 2.16
N THR A 93 -2.06 -9.05 2.89
CA THR A 93 -1.26 -8.73 4.07
C THR A 93 0.03 -8.03 3.65
N GLY A 94 0.44 -7.00 4.40
CA GLY A 94 1.67 -6.25 4.11
C GLY A 94 1.50 -5.22 3.00
N THR A 95 2.61 -4.83 2.38
CA THR A 95 2.62 -3.80 1.33
C THR A 95 2.26 -4.43 -0.01
N ALA A 96 1.30 -3.83 -0.71
CA ALA A 96 0.77 -4.39 -1.95
C ALA A 96 0.48 -3.31 -3.01
N ILE A 97 0.70 -3.67 -4.27
CA ILE A 97 0.52 -2.80 -5.42
C ILE A 97 -0.45 -3.49 -6.40
N ALA A 98 -1.59 -2.85 -6.65
CA ALA A 98 -2.55 -3.26 -7.69
C ALA A 98 -2.37 -2.36 -8.92
N VAL A 99 -2.26 -2.96 -10.10
CA VAL A 99 -2.03 -2.25 -11.36
C VAL A 99 -3.18 -2.59 -12.32
N GLU A 100 -3.90 -1.59 -12.80
CA GLU A 100 -5.13 -1.77 -13.58
C GLU A 100 -5.01 -2.71 -14.79
N ASP A 101 -3.90 -2.61 -15.52
CA ASP A 101 -3.68 -3.36 -16.76
C ASP A 101 -2.94 -4.69 -16.53
N LEU A 102 -2.46 -4.96 -15.31
CA LEU A 102 -1.82 -6.21 -14.97
C LEU A 102 -2.80 -6.98 -14.09
N ASN A 103 -3.36 -8.09 -14.57
CA ASN A 103 -4.26 -8.97 -13.82
C ASN A 103 -3.57 -9.70 -12.63
N GLN A 104 -2.69 -9.01 -11.91
CA GLN A 104 -1.88 -9.50 -10.81
C GLN A 104 -1.70 -8.38 -9.77
N ILE A 105 -1.62 -8.78 -8.50
CA ILE A 105 -1.28 -7.90 -7.38
C ILE A 105 0.16 -8.23 -6.99
N LEU A 106 1.00 -7.21 -6.93
CA LEU A 106 2.40 -7.34 -6.54
C LEU A 106 2.48 -7.15 -5.03
N THR A 107 3.02 -8.13 -4.31
CA THR A 107 3.27 -8.03 -2.87
C THR A 107 4.74 -7.76 -2.60
N ILE A 108 5.02 -6.86 -1.67
CA ILE A 108 6.37 -6.60 -1.19
C ILE A 108 6.53 -7.32 0.15
N SER A 109 7.44 -8.28 0.19
CA SER A 109 7.79 -8.98 1.43
C SER A 109 8.56 -8.04 2.36
N PRO A 110 8.34 -8.12 3.68
CA PRO A 110 9.18 -7.48 4.69
C PRO A 110 10.65 -7.88 4.59
#